data_AF-A0A8H7VXT5-F1
#
_entry.id   AF-A0A8H7VXT5-F1
#
_cell.length_a   1.000
_cell.length_b   1.000
_cell.length_c   1.000
_cell.angle_alpha   90.00
_cell.angle_beta   90.00
_cell.angle_gamma   90.00
#
_symmetry.space_group_name_H-M   'P 1'
#
loop_
_entity.id
_entity.type
_entity.pdbx_description
1 polymer ?
#
loop_
_entity_poly.entity_id
_entity_poly.type
_entity_poly.pdbx_seq_one_letter_code
_entity_poly.pdbx_strand_id
1 'polypeptide(L)'
;MSSKRKRQQTIAADAQWCMDNRNILTCKAFVDKHKLLNRQYSLARYKSIISKYLPQEKDRLVQDYDHWKRSSDYKLYWLEKSRTSVQLDTRVECSSFAGDVLRQETAAITTSINDDYANIDSNNNMGMAASSSFSSSTAIQDNESIPSSPIPTTSSATTPLDTIATTTTEGPPCFPWLIGDFDVADAFYRYRCHVIQQANDRLLQIEKSVHELLSLSHILLLCPNQHSDTMLHFFDLAQLQKLHYSLLTESLNGSITLPDDIYLKLVYAVTDVDAKVKTRGHVELLLLTMAQDLDIRQQSVVWGITAAYYISHKYSLKKLPFTAIKDKTTIGEGELLTTYFDPILANILANPDENVLLRWANVTCDATGDKRPDATISKLMQMSFGPSLGFGEAKVAQPTCDKYMLCLDLTRLATFAKDTIDENKLNASLSFLIHGFSVTFFITRLRHDGIYIMQEIAHMTFPRSIEELATFISMKNLKMLLKITDVFWRLCKPCDNEELIKANGRATHPSLHSLIDISKDRRRLCSLRFGS
;
A
#
# COMPACT_ATOMS: atom_id res chain seq x y z
N MET A 1 57.08 34.25 -7.88
CA MET A 1 56.95 32.77 -7.86
C MET A 1 56.17 32.38 -6.61
N SER A 2 55.26 31.40 -6.65
CA SER A 2 54.51 30.95 -5.46
C SER A 2 54.51 29.42 -5.37
N SER A 3 54.89 28.88 -4.22
CA SER A 3 55.08 27.44 -4.01
C SER A 3 53.75 26.75 -3.66
N LYS A 4 53.22 25.94 -4.58
CA LYS A 4 52.06 25.08 -4.32
C LYS A 4 52.47 23.95 -3.37
N ARG A 5 52.27 24.15 -2.06
CA ARG A 5 52.36 23.09 -1.03
C ARG A 5 51.46 21.92 -1.45
N LYS A 6 52.06 20.77 -1.81
CA LYS A 6 51.31 19.51 -2.00
C LYS A 6 50.66 19.12 -0.67
N ARG A 7 49.33 18.96 -0.63
CA ARG A 7 48.65 18.30 0.50
C ARG A 7 49.20 16.87 0.63
N GLN A 8 49.63 16.48 1.82
CA GLN A 8 49.88 15.07 2.13
C GLN A 8 48.55 14.30 1.99
N GLN A 9 48.54 13.16 1.30
CA GLN A 9 47.37 12.29 1.25
C GLN A 9 47.33 11.44 2.52
N THR A 10 46.44 11.79 3.45
CA THR A 10 46.12 10.94 4.59
C THR A 10 45.60 9.59 4.09
N ILE A 11 46.26 8.51 4.47
CA ILE A 11 45.82 7.15 4.14
C ILE A 11 44.62 6.81 5.02
N ALA A 12 43.59 6.20 4.43
CA ALA A 12 42.40 5.79 5.18
C ALA A 12 42.71 4.57 6.05
N ALA A 13 42.12 4.51 7.26
CA ALA A 13 42.46 3.49 8.27
C ALA A 13 42.22 2.03 7.80
N ASP A 14 41.29 1.82 6.88
CA ASP A 14 41.02 0.52 6.24
C ASP A 14 42.08 0.14 5.21
N ALA A 15 42.57 1.11 4.44
CA ALA A 15 43.72 0.91 3.55
C ALA A 15 45.01 0.66 4.35
N GLN A 16 45.21 1.34 5.49
CA GLN A 16 46.34 1.12 6.38
C GLN A 16 46.32 -0.30 6.96
N TRP A 17 45.18 -0.72 7.55
CA TRP A 17 45.06 -2.07 8.13
C TRP A 17 45.36 -3.18 7.11
N CYS A 18 44.90 -3.03 5.86
CA CYS A 18 45.24 -3.97 4.79
C CYS A 18 46.75 -4.05 4.49
N MET A 19 47.48 -2.93 4.51
CA MET A 19 48.95 -2.94 4.34
C MET A 19 49.66 -3.62 5.51
N ASP A 20 49.20 -3.37 6.73
CA ASP A 20 49.77 -3.93 7.96
C ASP A 20 49.54 -5.45 8.07
N ASN A 21 48.48 -5.98 7.44
CA ASN A 21 48.01 -7.37 7.59
C ASN A 21 48.16 -8.21 6.30
N ARG A 22 48.91 -7.73 5.29
CA ARG A 22 49.02 -8.33 3.94
C ARG A 22 49.20 -9.87 3.92
N ASN A 23 50.03 -10.42 4.81
CA ASN A 23 50.34 -11.85 4.88
C ASN A 23 49.09 -12.72 5.13
N ILE A 24 48.10 -12.20 5.86
CA ILE A 24 46.85 -12.88 6.25
C ILE A 24 45.59 -12.23 5.63
N LEU A 25 45.76 -11.27 4.73
CA LEU A 25 44.67 -10.50 4.16
C LEU A 25 43.83 -11.38 3.23
N THR A 26 42.53 -11.44 3.51
CA THR A 26 41.53 -12.02 2.61
C THR A 26 40.32 -11.09 2.53
N CYS A 27 39.51 -11.23 1.47
CA CYS A 27 38.29 -10.43 1.33
C CYS A 27 37.32 -10.64 2.51
N LYS A 28 37.21 -11.89 3.01
CA LYS A 28 36.41 -12.25 4.20
C LYS A 28 36.94 -11.55 5.46
N ALA A 29 38.25 -11.65 5.74
CA ALA A 29 38.87 -11.01 6.90
C ALA A 29 38.74 -9.47 6.87
N PHE A 30 38.83 -8.84 5.69
CA PHE A 30 38.58 -7.40 5.52
C PHE A 30 37.14 -7.01 5.87
N VAL A 31 36.14 -7.76 5.38
CA VAL A 31 34.72 -7.53 5.67
C VAL A 31 34.42 -7.67 7.16
N ASP A 32 34.95 -8.71 7.81
CA ASP A 32 34.75 -8.93 9.26
C ASP A 32 35.46 -7.88 10.11
N LYS A 33 36.71 -7.52 9.80
CA LYS A 33 37.47 -6.50 10.54
C LYS A 33 36.76 -5.15 10.55
N HIS A 34 36.21 -4.74 9.42
CA HIS A 34 35.53 -3.46 9.26
C HIS A 34 34.00 -3.54 9.47
N LYS A 35 33.49 -4.69 9.91
CA LYS A 35 32.06 -4.96 10.19
C LYS A 35 31.13 -4.59 9.02
N LEU A 36 31.60 -4.76 7.79
CA LEU A 36 30.86 -4.31 6.60
C LEU A 36 29.70 -5.26 6.30
N LEU A 37 28.49 -4.72 6.18
CA LEU A 37 27.27 -5.48 5.88
C LEU A 37 26.91 -5.42 4.39
N ASN A 38 27.15 -4.27 3.74
CA ASN A 38 26.87 -4.10 2.32
C ASN A 38 27.93 -4.81 1.44
N ARG A 39 27.48 -5.86 0.75
CA ARG A 39 28.28 -6.68 -0.19
C ARG A 39 28.99 -5.84 -1.25
N GLN A 40 28.26 -5.00 -1.98
CA GLN A 40 28.81 -4.29 -3.15
C GLN A 40 29.85 -3.22 -2.74
N TYR A 41 29.58 -2.45 -1.69
CA TYR A 41 30.54 -1.52 -1.10
C TYR A 41 31.81 -2.24 -0.67
N SER A 42 31.68 -3.35 0.07
CA SER A 42 32.81 -4.13 0.57
C SER A 42 33.73 -4.61 -0.55
N LEU A 43 33.16 -5.20 -1.60
CA LEU A 43 33.91 -5.75 -2.73
C LEU A 43 34.57 -4.65 -3.56
N ALA A 44 33.88 -3.53 -3.81
CA ALA A 44 34.45 -2.38 -4.50
C ALA A 44 35.58 -1.75 -3.69
N ARG A 45 35.42 -1.60 -2.37
CA ARG A 45 36.41 -1.02 -1.48
C ARG A 45 37.65 -1.90 -1.34
N TYR A 46 37.47 -3.21 -1.12
CA TYR A 46 38.58 -4.18 -1.09
C TYR A 46 39.39 -4.14 -2.39
N LYS A 47 38.73 -4.23 -3.55
CA LYS A 47 39.41 -4.17 -4.87
C LYS A 47 40.12 -2.84 -5.11
N SER A 48 39.53 -1.71 -4.66
CA SER A 48 40.17 -0.39 -4.71
C SER A 48 41.42 -0.31 -3.83
N ILE A 49 41.39 -0.86 -2.62
CA ILE A 49 42.53 -0.87 -1.70
C ILE A 49 43.67 -1.73 -2.25
N ILE A 50 43.44 -3.00 -2.60
CA ILE A 50 44.51 -3.88 -3.06
C ILE A 50 45.16 -3.35 -4.35
N SER A 51 44.37 -2.79 -5.28
CA SER A 51 44.91 -2.24 -6.53
C SER A 51 45.56 -0.86 -6.42
N LYS A 52 45.49 -0.18 -5.26
CA LYS A 52 46.16 1.11 -5.00
C LYS A 52 47.33 0.99 -4.02
N TYR A 53 47.25 0.10 -3.04
CA TYR A 53 48.20 0.02 -1.92
C TYR A 53 48.94 -1.32 -1.81
N LEU A 54 48.49 -2.39 -2.48
CA LEU A 54 49.14 -3.72 -2.48
C LEU A 54 49.38 -4.26 -3.91
N PRO A 55 50.01 -3.49 -4.82
CA PRO A 55 50.15 -3.90 -6.22
C PRO A 55 50.93 -5.21 -6.41
N GLN A 56 51.88 -5.52 -5.53
CA GLN A 56 52.71 -6.74 -5.60
C GLN A 56 51.95 -8.02 -5.19
N GLU A 57 50.93 -7.90 -4.33
CA GLU A 57 50.12 -9.06 -3.88
C GLU A 57 48.73 -9.10 -4.52
N LYS A 58 48.39 -8.09 -5.32
CA LYS A 58 47.08 -7.91 -5.97
C LYS A 58 46.58 -9.18 -6.63
N ASP A 59 47.41 -9.85 -7.44
CA ASP A 59 46.95 -10.97 -8.27
C ASP A 59 46.69 -12.22 -7.43
N ARG A 60 47.48 -12.46 -6.36
CA ARG A 60 47.18 -13.46 -5.31
C ARG A 60 45.84 -13.14 -4.64
N LEU A 61 45.68 -11.92 -4.13
CA LEU A 61 44.50 -11.47 -3.39
C LEU A 61 43.22 -11.40 -4.25
N VAL A 62 43.35 -11.34 -5.58
CA VAL A 62 42.26 -11.48 -6.55
C VAL A 62 41.93 -12.95 -6.82
N GLN A 63 42.93 -13.82 -6.98
CA GLN A 63 42.72 -15.26 -7.15
C GLN A 63 42.07 -15.89 -5.92
N ASP A 64 42.55 -15.55 -4.71
CA ASP A 64 41.95 -15.98 -3.44
C ASP A 64 40.47 -15.55 -3.33
N TYR A 65 40.18 -14.31 -3.76
CA TYR A 65 38.82 -13.79 -3.81
C TYR A 65 37.94 -14.53 -4.84
N ASP A 66 38.41 -14.75 -6.07
CA ASP A 66 37.62 -15.39 -7.12
C ASP A 66 37.47 -16.91 -6.90
N HIS A 67 38.40 -17.54 -6.18
CA HIS A 67 38.23 -18.89 -5.63
C HIS A 67 37.15 -18.90 -4.53
N TRP A 68 37.25 -18.03 -3.52
CA TRP A 68 36.25 -17.91 -2.45
C TRP A 68 34.85 -17.63 -3.01
N LYS A 69 34.72 -16.72 -3.99
CA LYS A 69 33.47 -16.36 -4.67
C LYS A 69 32.71 -17.56 -5.27
N ARG A 70 33.42 -18.63 -5.65
CA ARG A 70 32.84 -19.85 -6.23
C ARG A 70 32.39 -20.86 -5.17
N SER A 71 32.78 -20.68 -3.90
CA SER A 71 32.46 -21.59 -2.80
C SER A 71 31.02 -21.45 -2.28
N SER A 72 30.54 -22.48 -1.57
CA SER A 72 29.31 -22.44 -0.77
C SER A 72 29.43 -21.49 0.43
N ASP A 73 30.61 -21.41 1.06
CA ASP A 73 30.88 -20.51 2.19
C ASP A 73 30.62 -19.04 1.83
N TYR A 74 31.03 -18.58 0.64
CA TYR A 74 30.74 -17.22 0.17
C TYR A 74 29.23 -16.93 0.10
N LYS A 75 28.42 -17.91 -0.35
CA LYS A 75 26.94 -17.74 -0.42
C LYS A 75 26.33 -17.65 0.98
N LEU A 76 26.71 -18.56 1.88
CA LEU A 76 26.20 -18.60 3.26
C LEU A 76 26.64 -17.36 4.06
N TYR A 77 27.89 -16.93 3.90
CA TYR A 77 28.44 -15.76 4.56
C TYR A 77 27.67 -14.48 4.20
N TRP A 78 27.41 -14.22 2.92
CA TRP A 78 26.66 -13.03 2.52
C TRP A 78 25.16 -13.10 2.84
N LEU A 79 24.57 -14.30 2.88
CA LEU A 79 23.21 -14.50 3.39
C LEU A 79 23.12 -14.10 4.87
N GLU A 80 24.10 -14.49 5.70
CA GLU A 80 24.12 -14.17 7.13
C GLU A 80 24.43 -12.69 7.40
N LYS A 81 25.32 -12.06 6.62
CA LYS A 81 25.52 -10.60 6.65
C LYS A 81 24.25 -9.84 6.27
N SER A 82 23.48 -10.33 5.29
CA SER A 82 22.20 -9.74 4.89
C SER A 82 21.15 -9.84 6.00
N ARG A 83 20.98 -11.02 6.62
CA ARG A 83 20.15 -11.20 7.83
C ARG A 83 20.55 -10.24 8.95
N THR A 84 21.86 -10.09 9.19
CA THR A 84 22.41 -9.18 10.21
C THR A 84 22.07 -7.72 9.91
N SER A 85 22.11 -7.28 8.64
CA SER A 85 21.64 -5.95 8.25
C SER A 85 20.17 -5.77 8.57
N VAL A 86 19.28 -6.63 8.05
CA VAL A 86 17.83 -6.51 8.25
C VAL A 86 17.46 -6.46 9.75
N GLN A 87 18.14 -7.23 10.60
CA GLN A 87 17.96 -7.17 12.05
C GLN A 87 18.43 -5.84 12.69
N LEU A 88 19.51 -5.23 12.19
CA LEU A 88 19.98 -3.92 12.64
C LEU A 88 19.09 -2.80 12.11
N ASP A 89 18.71 -2.85 10.84
CA ASP A 89 17.82 -1.89 10.19
C ASP A 89 16.45 -1.87 10.91
N THR A 90 15.87 -3.04 11.19
CA THR A 90 14.65 -3.18 12.02
C THR A 90 14.83 -2.59 13.43
N ARG A 91 15.99 -2.81 14.08
CA ARG A 91 16.27 -2.23 15.40
C ARG A 91 16.43 -0.72 15.37
N VAL A 92 16.99 -0.16 14.30
CA VAL A 92 17.10 1.29 14.10
C VAL A 92 15.72 1.90 13.86
N GLU A 93 14.86 1.27 13.06
CA GLU A 93 13.48 1.70 12.86
C GLU A 93 12.67 1.66 14.18
N CYS A 94 12.73 0.56 14.93
CA CYS A 94 12.10 0.47 16.26
C CYS A 94 12.68 1.49 17.26
N SER A 95 13.98 1.79 17.20
CA SER A 95 14.62 2.77 18.08
C SER A 95 14.32 4.22 17.67
N SER A 96 14.12 4.52 16.39
CA SER A 96 13.60 5.82 15.94
C SER A 96 12.17 5.98 16.45
N PHE A 97 11.30 5.00 16.16
CA PHE A 97 9.90 5.00 16.61
C PHE A 97 9.79 5.23 18.13
N ALA A 98 10.58 4.53 18.94
CA ALA A 98 10.62 4.75 20.39
C ALA A 98 11.11 6.15 20.77
N GLY A 99 12.11 6.70 20.08
CA GLY A 99 12.61 8.06 20.28
C GLY A 99 11.61 9.15 19.84
N ASP A 100 10.86 8.91 18.77
CA ASP A 100 9.85 9.81 18.23
C ASP A 100 8.59 9.82 19.12
N VAL A 101 8.15 8.66 19.63
CA VAL A 101 7.13 8.55 20.68
C VAL A 101 7.58 9.26 21.96
N LEU A 102 8.80 9.01 22.45
CA LEU A 102 9.32 9.69 23.65
C LEU A 102 9.38 11.22 23.47
N ARG A 103 9.68 11.72 22.27
CA ARG A 103 9.62 13.15 21.94
C ARG A 103 8.19 13.68 21.94
N GLN A 104 7.23 12.93 21.40
CA GLN A 104 5.82 13.30 21.37
C GLN A 104 5.24 13.41 22.79
N GLU A 105 5.49 12.42 23.65
CA GLU A 105 5.08 12.45 25.06
C GLU A 105 5.78 13.59 25.84
N THR A 106 7.09 13.79 25.64
CA THR A 106 7.82 14.89 26.28
C THR A 106 7.28 16.26 25.86
N ALA A 107 6.90 16.42 24.58
CA ALA A 107 6.30 17.65 24.07
C ALA A 107 4.89 17.88 24.63
N ALA A 108 4.07 16.83 24.76
CA ALA A 108 2.75 16.92 25.38
C ALA A 108 2.84 17.37 26.85
N ILE A 109 3.75 16.76 27.63
CA ILE A 109 4.01 17.14 29.03
C ILE A 109 4.52 18.59 29.13
N THR A 110 5.44 19.00 28.24
CA THR A 110 5.97 20.38 28.22
C THR A 110 4.90 21.40 27.87
N THR A 111 3.94 21.04 27.00
CA THR A 111 2.81 21.91 26.63
C THR A 111 1.84 22.06 27.81
N SER A 112 1.45 20.94 28.44
CA SER A 112 0.62 20.94 29.66
C SER A 112 1.18 21.84 30.75
N ILE A 113 2.50 21.77 31.02
CA ILE A 113 3.14 22.61 32.03
C ILE A 113 3.09 24.10 31.65
N ASN A 114 3.24 24.45 30.37
CA ASN A 114 3.17 25.85 29.93
C ASN A 114 1.73 26.40 30.00
N ASP A 115 0.71 25.59 29.67
CA ASP A 115 -0.69 26.01 29.73
C ASP A 115 -1.17 26.23 31.18
N ASP A 116 -0.64 25.48 32.16
CA ASP A 116 -0.88 25.70 33.59
C ASP A 116 -0.30 27.05 34.07
N TYR A 117 0.86 27.49 33.56
CA TYR A 117 1.43 28.81 33.86
C TYR A 117 0.71 29.96 33.12
N ALA A 118 0.23 29.74 31.90
CA ALA A 118 -0.42 30.78 31.09
C ALA A 118 -1.81 31.21 31.62
N ASN A 119 -2.50 30.35 32.36
CA ASN A 119 -3.83 30.61 32.91
C ASN A 119 -3.87 31.59 34.10
N ILE A 120 -2.73 32.02 34.64
CA ILE A 120 -2.68 32.90 35.82
C ILE A 120 -2.83 34.39 35.45
N ASP A 121 -2.25 34.84 34.34
CA ASP A 121 -2.17 36.28 33.98
C ASP A 121 -3.33 36.80 33.09
N SER A 122 -4.15 35.92 32.53
CA SER A 122 -5.08 36.26 31.42
C SER A 122 -6.43 36.87 31.87
N ASN A 123 -6.46 37.62 32.98
CA ASN A 123 -7.70 38.12 33.58
C ASN A 123 -7.72 39.66 33.74
N ASN A 124 -7.65 40.39 32.61
CA ASN A 124 -8.06 41.81 32.56
C ASN A 124 -8.31 42.36 31.13
N ASN A 125 -9.21 43.35 31.07
CA ASN A 125 -9.55 44.27 29.96
C ASN A 125 -10.24 43.77 28.67
N MET A 126 -11.48 44.25 28.50
CA MET A 126 -12.17 44.46 27.22
C MET A 126 -11.52 45.61 26.41
N GLY A 127 -11.71 45.66 25.08
CA GLY A 127 -11.30 46.82 24.26
C GLY A 127 -11.80 46.80 22.81
N MET A 128 -12.68 47.73 22.46
CA MET A 128 -13.46 47.86 21.21
C MET A 128 -12.74 47.71 19.84
N ALA A 129 -13.55 47.26 18.89
CA ALA A 129 -13.36 47.22 17.44
C ALA A 129 -13.01 48.55 16.73
N ALA A 130 -12.48 48.44 15.51
CA ALA A 130 -12.92 49.20 14.33
C ALA A 130 -12.47 48.54 13.00
N SER A 131 -13.13 48.90 11.89
CA SER A 131 -12.92 48.34 10.54
C SER A 131 -12.34 49.34 9.55
N SER A 132 -11.56 48.89 8.56
CA SER A 132 -11.54 49.51 7.22
C SER A 132 -10.95 48.58 6.16
N SER A 133 -11.59 48.51 5.00
CA SER A 133 -11.12 47.81 3.80
C SER A 133 -10.41 48.77 2.83
N PHE A 134 -9.49 48.25 2.02
CA PHE A 134 -9.09 48.89 0.76
C PHE A 134 -8.72 47.85 -0.30
N SER A 135 -9.15 48.09 -1.53
CA SER A 135 -8.85 47.27 -2.71
C SER A 135 -8.29 48.17 -3.81
N SER A 136 -7.29 47.69 -4.55
CA SER A 136 -6.87 48.28 -5.82
C SER A 136 -6.30 47.20 -6.74
N SER A 137 -6.62 47.26 -8.02
CA SER A 137 -6.34 46.22 -9.00
C SER A 137 -5.97 46.80 -10.36
N THR A 138 -4.97 46.24 -11.03
CA THR A 138 -4.68 46.30 -12.48
C THR A 138 -3.41 45.48 -12.78
N ALA A 139 -3.14 44.93 -13.97
CA ALA A 139 -3.98 44.43 -15.06
C ALA A 139 -3.08 43.82 -16.17
N ILE A 140 -3.61 42.89 -16.99
CA ILE A 140 -3.27 42.69 -18.44
C ILE A 140 -1.83 42.20 -18.77
N GLN A 141 -1.51 41.32 -19.72
CA GLN A 141 -2.13 40.30 -20.61
C GLN A 141 -0.94 39.37 -21.04
N ASP A 142 -0.93 38.35 -21.91
CA ASP A 142 -1.79 37.65 -22.91
C ASP A 142 -1.13 36.25 -23.15
N ASN A 143 -1.58 35.29 -23.96
CA ASN A 143 -2.90 34.76 -24.37
C ASN A 143 -2.67 33.68 -25.45
N GLU A 144 -3.29 32.50 -25.35
CA GLU A 144 -3.59 31.66 -26.54
C GLU A 144 -4.70 30.64 -26.21
N SER A 145 -5.82 30.67 -26.95
CA SER A 145 -7.08 30.09 -26.48
C SER A 145 -7.96 29.50 -27.59
N ILE A 146 -8.63 28.38 -27.29
CA ILE A 146 -9.89 27.80 -27.85
C ILE A 146 -9.79 26.24 -27.79
N PRO A 147 -10.86 25.47 -27.51
CA PRO A 147 -12.23 25.84 -27.16
C PRO A 147 -12.72 25.36 -25.77
N SER A 148 -13.81 25.96 -25.29
CA SER A 148 -14.63 25.49 -24.17
C SER A 148 -16.10 25.84 -24.40
N SER A 149 -17.06 24.93 -24.12
CA SER A 149 -18.49 25.23 -23.90
C SER A 149 -19.30 23.96 -23.57
N PRO A 150 -20.47 24.06 -22.89
CA PRO A 150 -20.94 25.14 -22.02
C PRO A 150 -21.34 24.65 -20.61
N ILE A 151 -21.44 25.59 -19.65
CA ILE A 151 -22.09 25.35 -18.35
C ILE A 151 -23.51 25.95 -18.39
N PRO A 152 -24.56 25.22 -18.01
CA PRO A 152 -25.88 25.80 -17.79
C PRO A 152 -25.96 26.44 -16.40
N THR A 153 -26.02 27.77 -16.35
CA THR A 153 -26.28 28.52 -15.10
C THR A 153 -27.77 28.44 -14.74
N THR A 154 -28.10 27.98 -13.53
CA THR A 154 -29.43 28.16 -12.95
C THR A 154 -29.30 28.64 -11.51
N SER A 155 -29.84 29.83 -11.22
CA SER A 155 -29.75 30.48 -9.91
C SER A 155 -31.03 30.30 -9.11
N SER A 156 -30.98 29.46 -8.07
CA SER A 156 -31.99 29.38 -7.02
C SER A 156 -31.29 29.32 -5.66
N ALA A 157 -31.31 30.45 -4.94
CA ALA A 157 -30.80 30.50 -3.58
C ALA A 157 -31.84 29.89 -2.62
N THR A 158 -31.48 28.77 -1.98
CA THR A 158 -32.28 28.12 -0.94
C THR A 158 -31.36 27.69 0.20
N THR A 159 -31.85 27.81 1.44
CA THR A 159 -31.07 27.55 2.66
C THR A 159 -30.81 26.06 2.88
N PRO A 160 -29.59 25.66 3.30
CA PRO A 160 -29.26 24.25 3.50
C PRO A 160 -29.73 23.76 4.89
N LEU A 161 -30.97 23.27 4.99
CA LEU A 161 -31.41 22.52 6.17
C LEU A 161 -32.53 21.48 5.92
N ASP A 162 -33.42 21.69 4.94
CA ASP A 162 -34.69 20.94 4.85
C ASP A 162 -34.65 19.61 4.03
N THR A 163 -33.46 19.13 3.62
CA THR A 163 -33.33 17.95 2.73
C THR A 163 -32.60 16.75 3.37
N ILE A 164 -32.88 16.45 4.64
CA ILE A 164 -32.40 15.25 5.35
C ILE A 164 -33.55 14.24 5.61
N ALA A 165 -34.80 14.60 5.29
CA ALA A 165 -35.95 13.72 5.40
C ALA A 165 -36.01 12.65 4.28
N THR A 166 -35.29 11.52 4.46
CA THR A 166 -35.62 10.12 4.04
C THR A 166 -34.41 9.16 4.05
N THR A 167 -33.62 9.13 5.13
CA THR A 167 -33.09 7.83 5.57
C THR A 167 -34.24 7.04 6.21
N THR A 168 -34.58 5.88 5.65
CA THR A 168 -35.58 4.99 6.24
C THR A 168 -35.12 4.59 7.63
N THR A 169 -35.95 4.78 8.65
CA THR A 169 -35.70 4.27 10.00
C THR A 169 -35.89 2.75 10.00
N GLU A 170 -34.84 2.04 9.62
CA GLU A 170 -34.80 0.58 9.68
C GLU A 170 -35.06 0.10 11.12
N GLY A 171 -35.87 -0.95 11.23
CA GLY A 171 -36.05 -1.65 12.50
C GLY A 171 -34.76 -2.34 12.94
N PRO A 172 -34.68 -2.76 14.22
CA PRO A 172 -33.59 -3.61 14.70
C PRO A 172 -33.51 -4.90 13.87
N PRO A 173 -32.32 -5.53 13.78
CA PRO A 173 -32.10 -6.71 12.95
C PRO A 173 -33.04 -7.86 13.34
N CYS A 174 -33.72 -8.44 12.34
CA CYS A 174 -34.70 -9.52 12.56
C CYS A 174 -34.08 -10.82 13.09
N PHE A 175 -32.77 -11.01 12.89
CA PHE A 175 -32.01 -12.20 13.30
C PHE A 175 -30.63 -11.78 13.84
N PRO A 176 -30.11 -12.46 14.88
CA PRO A 176 -28.80 -12.16 15.45
C PRO A 176 -27.67 -12.77 14.63
N TRP A 177 -26.54 -12.07 14.50
CA TRP A 177 -25.32 -12.60 13.87
C TRP A 177 -24.24 -12.88 14.93
N LEU A 178 -24.29 -14.09 15.49
CA LEU A 178 -23.47 -14.50 16.62
C LEU A 178 -22.04 -14.94 16.23
N ILE A 179 -21.02 -14.40 16.91
CA ILE A 179 -19.63 -14.89 16.87
C ILE A 179 -19.20 -15.30 18.28
N GLY A 180 -19.59 -16.53 18.65
CA GLY A 180 -19.74 -16.91 20.05
C GLY A 180 -20.87 -16.10 20.68
N ASP A 181 -20.65 -15.57 21.87
CA ASP A 181 -21.69 -14.90 22.68
C ASP A 181 -21.94 -13.42 22.29
N PHE A 182 -21.34 -12.96 21.19
CA PHE A 182 -21.44 -11.57 20.70
C PHE A 182 -22.30 -11.49 19.43
N ASP A 183 -23.33 -10.65 19.44
CA ASP A 183 -24.16 -10.32 18.28
C ASP A 183 -23.60 -9.11 17.50
N VAL A 184 -23.02 -9.41 16.35
CA VAL A 184 -22.47 -8.41 15.41
C VAL A 184 -23.59 -7.55 14.80
N ALA A 185 -24.81 -8.09 14.65
CA ALA A 185 -25.91 -7.39 14.00
C ALA A 185 -26.51 -6.31 14.89
N ASP A 186 -26.82 -6.62 16.16
CA ASP A 186 -27.25 -5.62 17.15
C ASP A 186 -26.19 -4.52 17.37
N ALA A 187 -24.92 -4.89 17.51
CA ALA A 187 -23.85 -3.92 17.70
C ALA A 187 -23.68 -2.98 16.49
N PHE A 188 -23.74 -3.51 15.26
CA PHE A 188 -23.69 -2.69 14.06
C PHE A 188 -24.94 -1.82 13.89
N TYR A 189 -26.12 -2.32 14.26
CA TYR A 189 -27.35 -1.53 14.28
C TYR A 189 -27.24 -0.34 15.25
N ARG A 190 -26.88 -0.59 16.51
CA ARG A 190 -26.70 0.47 17.52
C ARG A 190 -25.64 1.50 17.12
N TYR A 191 -24.52 1.04 16.55
CA TYR A 191 -23.48 1.90 15.99
C TYR A 191 -24.01 2.79 14.85
N ARG A 192 -24.72 2.21 13.87
CA ARG A 192 -25.35 2.97 12.77
C ARG A 192 -26.36 4.00 13.27
N CYS A 193 -27.23 3.65 14.22
CA CYS A 193 -28.19 4.59 14.81
C CYS A 193 -27.51 5.81 15.45
N HIS A 194 -26.41 5.60 16.17
CA HIS A 194 -25.60 6.68 16.75
C HIS A 194 -24.94 7.56 15.67
N VAL A 195 -24.37 6.94 14.63
CA VAL A 195 -23.73 7.68 13.52
C VAL A 195 -24.75 8.46 12.70
N ILE A 196 -25.97 7.95 12.49
CA ILE A 196 -27.07 8.68 11.83
C ILE A 196 -27.44 9.93 12.63
N GLN A 197 -27.57 9.83 13.95
CA GLN A 197 -27.79 10.99 14.82
C GLN A 197 -26.66 12.02 14.67
N GLN A 198 -25.40 11.57 14.78
CA GLN A 198 -24.24 12.44 14.60
C GLN A 198 -24.19 13.13 13.23
N ALA A 199 -24.58 12.44 12.15
CA ALA A 199 -24.57 12.97 10.79
C ALA A 199 -25.72 13.96 10.52
N ASN A 200 -26.83 13.87 11.27
CA ASN A 200 -27.90 14.87 11.25
C ASN A 200 -27.47 16.15 11.99
N ASP A 201 -26.72 16.02 13.08
CA ASP A 201 -26.25 17.15 13.90
C ASP A 201 -25.07 17.91 13.26
N ARG A 202 -24.19 17.22 12.52
CA ARG A 202 -22.96 17.81 11.94
C ARG A 202 -22.38 17.02 10.75
N LEU A 203 -21.64 17.73 9.91
CA LEU A 203 -20.76 17.11 8.91
C LEU A 203 -19.62 16.32 9.57
N LEU A 204 -19.18 15.25 8.90
CA LEU A 204 -18.19 14.29 9.38
C LEU A 204 -16.81 14.59 8.78
N GLN A 205 -15.80 14.73 9.66
CA GLN A 205 -14.41 14.92 9.25
C GLN A 205 -13.82 13.60 8.77
N ILE A 206 -13.76 13.41 7.45
CA ILE A 206 -13.43 12.12 6.83
C ILE A 206 -12.11 11.52 7.30
N GLU A 207 -11.09 12.32 7.66
CA GLU A 207 -9.82 11.79 8.18
C GLU A 207 -10.01 11.06 9.53
N LYS A 208 -11.03 11.43 10.32
CA LYS A 208 -11.38 10.77 11.59
C LYS A 208 -12.50 9.73 11.42
N SER A 209 -13.41 9.97 10.47
CA SER A 209 -14.76 9.40 10.47
C SER A 209 -15.04 8.39 9.34
N VAL A 210 -14.04 7.70 8.81
CA VAL A 210 -14.23 6.73 7.70
C VAL A 210 -15.15 5.58 8.11
N HIS A 211 -14.95 5.01 9.29
CA HIS A 211 -15.76 3.88 9.78
C HIS A 211 -17.22 4.28 9.98
N GLU A 212 -17.45 5.52 10.38
CA GLU A 212 -18.76 6.14 10.60
C GLU A 212 -19.44 6.39 9.25
N LEU A 213 -18.78 7.10 8.33
CA LEU A 213 -19.28 7.37 6.97
C LEU A 213 -19.66 6.07 6.24
N LEU A 214 -18.83 5.03 6.32
CA LEU A 214 -19.12 3.74 5.69
C LEU A 214 -20.31 3.01 6.33
N SER A 215 -20.53 3.16 7.64
CA SER A 215 -21.68 2.55 8.33
C SER A 215 -23.03 3.10 7.85
N LEU A 216 -23.08 4.37 7.41
CA LEU A 216 -24.29 4.96 6.81
C LEU A 216 -24.71 4.21 5.54
N SER A 217 -23.74 3.75 4.74
CA SER A 217 -23.94 2.88 3.56
C SER A 217 -23.84 1.39 3.88
N HIS A 218 -24.13 0.96 5.11
CA HIS A 218 -24.15 -0.45 5.54
C HIS A 218 -22.80 -1.19 5.53
N ILE A 219 -21.68 -0.49 5.37
CA ILE A 219 -20.35 -1.08 5.30
C ILE A 219 -19.65 -1.00 6.67
N LEU A 220 -19.28 -2.15 7.21
CA LEU A 220 -18.42 -2.29 8.38
C LEU A 220 -16.98 -2.55 7.92
N LEU A 221 -16.10 -1.57 8.12
CA LEU A 221 -14.69 -1.63 7.70
C LEU A 221 -13.80 -2.28 8.78
N LEU A 222 -13.16 -3.40 8.45
CA LEU A 222 -12.35 -4.20 9.37
C LEU A 222 -10.86 -4.17 9.01
N CYS A 223 -10.20 -3.05 9.30
CA CYS A 223 -8.74 -2.90 9.26
C CYS A 223 -8.13 -3.22 10.64
N PRO A 224 -7.23 -4.22 10.78
CA PRO A 224 -6.68 -4.64 12.07
C PRO A 224 -6.09 -3.50 12.90
N ASN A 225 -6.58 -3.33 14.13
CA ASN A 225 -6.13 -2.34 15.11
C ASN A 225 -6.17 -0.88 14.60
N GLN A 226 -7.08 -0.58 13.67
CA GLN A 226 -7.19 0.71 12.97
C GLN A 226 -8.63 1.28 13.03
N HIS A 227 -9.37 0.94 14.09
CA HIS A 227 -10.77 1.31 14.33
C HIS A 227 -10.88 2.72 14.94
N SER A 228 -12.02 3.39 14.76
CA SER A 228 -12.31 4.66 15.44
C SER A 228 -12.73 4.45 16.90
N ASP A 229 -12.60 5.49 17.72
CA ASP A 229 -13.04 5.45 19.14
C ASP A 229 -14.55 5.16 19.25
N THR A 230 -15.36 5.68 18.32
CA THR A 230 -16.79 5.39 18.21
C THR A 230 -17.03 3.90 17.96
N MET A 231 -16.33 3.31 16.99
CA MET A 231 -16.45 1.89 16.68
C MET A 231 -16.01 1.00 17.85
N LEU A 232 -14.94 1.39 18.55
CA LEU A 232 -14.48 0.73 19.77
C LEU A 232 -15.48 0.84 20.94
N HIS A 233 -16.30 1.88 21.01
CA HIS A 233 -17.35 2.00 22.02
C HIS A 233 -18.48 0.97 21.84
N PHE A 234 -18.86 0.64 20.59
CA PHE A 234 -19.97 -0.29 20.31
C PHE A 234 -19.56 -1.76 20.23
N PHE A 235 -18.30 -2.06 19.90
CA PHE A 235 -17.80 -3.42 19.66
C PHE A 235 -16.61 -3.84 20.56
N ASP A 236 -15.96 -2.93 21.29
CA ASP A 236 -14.64 -3.15 21.91
C ASP A 236 -13.54 -3.65 20.94
N LEU A 237 -12.30 -3.80 21.43
CA LEU A 237 -11.18 -4.24 20.59
C LEU A 237 -11.14 -5.77 20.40
N ALA A 238 -11.54 -6.54 21.41
CA ALA A 238 -11.48 -8.00 21.41
C ALA A 238 -12.56 -8.61 20.50
N GLN A 239 -13.78 -8.08 20.48
CA GLN A 239 -14.83 -8.59 19.60
C GLN A 239 -14.50 -8.25 18.14
N LEU A 240 -13.97 -7.05 17.85
CA LEU A 240 -13.48 -6.68 16.51
C LEU A 240 -12.30 -7.55 16.05
N GLN A 241 -11.34 -7.85 16.92
CA GLN A 241 -10.25 -8.79 16.60
C GLN A 241 -10.76 -10.21 16.35
N LYS A 242 -11.73 -10.70 17.14
CA LYS A 242 -12.38 -12.02 16.99
C LYS A 242 -13.17 -12.11 15.69
N LEU A 243 -13.99 -11.10 15.39
CA LEU A 243 -14.74 -10.91 14.14
C LEU A 243 -13.79 -10.92 12.94
N HIS A 244 -12.77 -10.04 12.95
CA HIS A 244 -11.78 -9.99 11.88
C HIS A 244 -11.08 -11.34 11.69
N TYR A 245 -10.55 -11.96 12.75
CA TYR A 245 -9.87 -13.25 12.65
C TYR A 245 -10.77 -14.34 12.06
N SER A 246 -12.00 -14.47 12.55
CA SER A 246 -12.98 -15.45 12.06
C SER A 246 -13.21 -15.29 10.54
N LEU A 247 -13.54 -14.09 10.08
CA LEU A 247 -13.81 -13.80 8.67
C LEU A 247 -12.56 -13.94 7.77
N LEU A 248 -11.38 -13.63 8.32
CA LEU A 248 -10.10 -13.78 7.63
C LEU A 248 -9.75 -15.26 7.43
N THR A 249 -10.01 -16.12 8.41
CA THR A 249 -9.77 -17.57 8.29
C THR A 249 -10.77 -18.27 7.36
N GLU A 250 -12.00 -17.77 7.25
CA GLU A 250 -12.98 -18.24 6.27
C GLU A 250 -12.61 -17.80 4.84
N SER A 251 -12.20 -16.54 4.66
CA SER A 251 -11.89 -15.99 3.34
C SER A 251 -10.52 -16.46 2.83
N LEU A 252 -9.46 -16.42 3.64
CA LEU A 252 -8.08 -16.71 3.19
C LEU A 252 -7.73 -18.20 3.36
N ASN A 253 -7.47 -18.90 2.25
CA ASN A 253 -6.98 -20.27 2.29
C ASN A 253 -5.63 -20.36 3.05
N GLY A 254 -5.63 -21.00 4.22
CA GLY A 254 -4.45 -21.12 5.08
C GLY A 254 -3.36 -22.05 4.54
N SER A 255 -3.72 -23.07 3.75
CA SER A 255 -2.79 -24.12 3.30
C SER A 255 -2.05 -23.76 2.01
N ILE A 256 -2.58 -22.88 1.16
CA ILE A 256 -1.95 -22.53 -0.13
C ILE A 256 -0.50 -22.05 0.03
N THR A 257 0.42 -22.62 -0.75
CA THR A 257 1.84 -22.30 -0.85
C THR A 257 2.34 -22.60 -2.27
N LEU A 258 3.54 -22.13 -2.64
CA LEU A 258 4.31 -22.75 -3.72
C LEU A 258 4.95 -24.06 -3.19
N PRO A 259 5.32 -25.00 -4.07
CA PRO A 259 6.24 -26.08 -3.72
C PRO A 259 7.64 -25.53 -3.36
N ASP A 260 8.34 -26.20 -2.45
CA ASP A 260 9.64 -25.70 -1.93
C ASP A 260 10.74 -25.65 -3.01
N ASP A 261 10.76 -26.59 -3.96
CA ASP A 261 11.72 -26.59 -5.06
C ASP A 261 11.45 -25.44 -6.04
N ILE A 262 10.18 -25.12 -6.30
CA ILE A 262 9.73 -23.99 -7.11
C ILE A 262 10.11 -22.67 -6.43
N TYR A 263 9.91 -22.56 -5.11
CA TYR A 263 10.38 -21.40 -4.33
C TYR A 263 11.91 -21.24 -4.40
N LEU A 264 12.67 -22.32 -4.19
CA LEU A 264 14.13 -22.28 -4.25
C LEU A 264 14.63 -21.91 -5.66
N LYS A 265 14.07 -22.50 -6.72
CA LYS A 265 14.37 -22.13 -8.12
C LYS A 265 14.11 -20.64 -8.38
N LEU A 266 12.97 -20.11 -7.92
CA LEU A 266 12.59 -18.70 -8.05
C LEU A 266 13.59 -17.76 -7.35
N VAL A 267 13.96 -18.07 -6.10
CA VAL A 267 14.96 -17.31 -5.33
C VAL A 267 16.34 -17.35 -5.99
N TYR A 268 16.81 -18.53 -6.44
CA TYR A 268 18.08 -18.64 -7.15
C TYR A 268 18.08 -17.88 -8.47
N ALA A 269 17.00 -17.96 -9.24
CA ALA A 269 16.89 -17.30 -10.54
C ALA A 269 17.01 -15.77 -10.43
N VAL A 270 16.33 -15.15 -9.46
CA VAL A 270 16.43 -13.69 -9.24
C VAL A 270 17.77 -13.29 -8.60
N THR A 271 18.30 -14.10 -7.67
CA THR A 271 19.63 -13.88 -7.07
C THR A 271 20.75 -13.93 -8.12
N ASP A 272 20.66 -14.83 -9.11
CA ASP A 272 21.65 -14.95 -10.18
C ASP A 272 21.73 -13.71 -11.09
N VAL A 273 20.70 -12.87 -11.18
CA VAL A 273 20.72 -11.65 -12.01
C VAL A 273 21.03 -10.40 -11.20
N ASP A 274 20.63 -10.32 -9.93
CA ASP A 274 21.23 -9.38 -8.96
C ASP A 274 22.77 -9.52 -8.97
N ALA A 275 23.25 -10.77 -8.86
CA ALA A 275 24.68 -11.09 -8.93
C ALA A 275 25.29 -10.98 -10.35
N LYS A 276 24.48 -10.68 -11.38
CA LYS A 276 24.86 -10.53 -12.80
C LYS A 276 25.57 -11.77 -13.38
N VAL A 277 25.18 -12.95 -12.90
CA VAL A 277 25.62 -14.29 -13.35
C VAL A 277 24.79 -14.75 -14.56
N LYS A 278 23.49 -14.46 -14.58
CA LYS A 278 22.59 -14.71 -15.73
C LYS A 278 22.13 -13.39 -16.38
N THR A 279 21.59 -13.47 -17.59
CA THR A 279 20.85 -12.35 -18.21
C THR A 279 19.35 -12.48 -17.90
N ARG A 280 18.59 -11.37 -17.94
CA ARG A 280 17.15 -11.40 -17.59
C ARG A 280 16.36 -12.44 -18.42
N GLY A 281 16.62 -12.54 -19.74
CA GLY A 281 15.94 -13.51 -20.63
C GLY A 281 16.24 -14.99 -20.35
N HIS A 282 17.43 -15.33 -19.82
CA HIS A 282 17.69 -16.70 -19.36
C HIS A 282 16.86 -17.07 -18.12
N VAL A 283 16.47 -16.07 -17.32
CA VAL A 283 15.61 -16.27 -16.15
C VAL A 283 14.13 -16.18 -16.53
N GLU A 284 13.73 -15.31 -17.46
CA GLU A 284 12.40 -15.35 -18.10
C GLU A 284 12.08 -16.77 -18.57
N LEU A 285 12.92 -17.35 -19.44
CA LEU A 285 12.71 -18.70 -19.97
C LEU A 285 12.66 -19.76 -18.86
N LEU A 286 13.56 -19.70 -17.88
CA LEU A 286 13.60 -20.64 -16.75
C LEU A 286 12.31 -20.57 -15.90
N LEU A 287 11.82 -19.37 -15.61
CA LEU A 287 10.61 -19.18 -14.78
C LEU A 287 9.34 -19.51 -15.56
N LEU A 288 9.27 -19.17 -16.85
CA LEU A 288 8.14 -19.54 -17.71
C LEU A 288 8.02 -21.06 -17.85
N THR A 289 9.11 -21.79 -18.14
CA THR A 289 9.10 -23.26 -18.21
C THR A 289 8.76 -23.88 -16.85
N MET A 290 9.36 -23.40 -15.76
CA MET A 290 9.07 -23.88 -14.41
C MET A 290 7.59 -23.69 -14.01
N ALA A 291 6.93 -22.65 -14.53
CA ALA A 291 5.53 -22.36 -14.20
C ALA A 291 4.52 -23.25 -14.95
N GLN A 292 4.95 -24.06 -15.93
CA GLN A 292 4.03 -24.88 -16.75
C GLN A 292 3.39 -26.02 -15.95
N ASP A 293 4.10 -26.60 -14.98
CA ASP A 293 3.65 -27.74 -14.17
C ASP A 293 2.88 -27.33 -12.89
N LEU A 294 2.54 -26.04 -12.73
CA LEU A 294 1.91 -25.48 -11.52
C LEU A 294 0.37 -25.40 -11.64
N ASP A 295 -0.34 -25.33 -10.50
CA ASP A 295 -1.76 -24.95 -10.53
C ASP A 295 -1.92 -23.49 -10.97
N ILE A 296 -3.02 -23.16 -11.64
CA ILE A 296 -3.20 -21.87 -12.33
C ILE A 296 -2.96 -20.64 -11.42
N ARG A 297 -3.28 -20.71 -10.12
CA ARG A 297 -3.02 -19.62 -9.16
C ARG A 297 -1.54 -19.48 -8.81
N GLN A 298 -0.81 -20.61 -8.71
CA GLN A 298 0.64 -20.62 -8.53
C GLN A 298 1.35 -20.12 -9.78
N GLN A 299 0.90 -20.56 -10.95
CA GLN A 299 1.36 -20.12 -12.26
C GLN A 299 1.22 -18.59 -12.41
N SER A 300 0.02 -18.03 -12.15
CA SER A 300 -0.24 -16.59 -12.07
C SER A 300 0.77 -15.82 -11.20
N VAL A 301 1.07 -16.29 -9.98
CA VAL A 301 2.01 -15.59 -9.10
C VAL A 301 3.46 -15.64 -9.64
N VAL A 302 3.89 -16.77 -10.20
CA VAL A 302 5.23 -16.89 -10.81
C VAL A 302 5.34 -16.06 -12.10
N TRP A 303 4.29 -16.02 -12.92
CA TRP A 303 4.24 -15.18 -14.11
C TRP A 303 4.23 -13.68 -13.77
N GLY A 304 3.48 -13.24 -12.75
CA GLY A 304 3.50 -11.83 -12.31
C GLY A 304 4.90 -11.35 -11.86
N ILE A 305 5.64 -12.22 -11.16
CA ILE A 305 7.04 -11.95 -10.77
C ILE A 305 7.96 -11.94 -12.00
N THR A 306 7.73 -12.84 -12.95
CA THR A 306 8.48 -12.91 -14.21
C THR A 306 8.24 -11.65 -15.07
N ALA A 307 6.99 -11.17 -15.15
CA ALA A 307 6.60 -9.98 -15.88
C ALA A 307 7.18 -8.70 -15.25
N ALA A 308 7.14 -8.56 -13.92
CA ALA A 308 7.77 -7.43 -13.21
C ALA A 308 9.27 -7.32 -13.53
N TYR A 309 9.94 -8.46 -13.59
CA TYR A 309 11.36 -8.58 -13.92
C TYR A 309 11.64 -8.34 -15.41
N TYR A 310 10.75 -8.77 -16.29
CA TYR A 310 10.94 -8.76 -17.74
C TYR A 310 9.62 -8.65 -18.50
N ILE A 311 9.25 -7.42 -18.86
CA ILE A 311 8.31 -7.19 -19.96
C ILE A 311 9.06 -7.45 -21.27
N SER A 312 8.52 -8.35 -22.08
CA SER A 312 9.26 -9.06 -23.12
C SER A 312 9.48 -8.26 -24.41
N HIS A 313 10.27 -8.84 -25.32
CA HIS A 313 11.27 -8.12 -26.12
C HIS A 313 10.74 -7.30 -27.33
N LYS A 314 9.43 -7.04 -27.43
CA LYS A 314 8.78 -6.42 -28.62
C LYS A 314 8.44 -4.93 -28.48
N TYR A 315 8.28 -4.41 -27.26
CA TYR A 315 7.85 -3.01 -27.01
C TYR A 315 8.65 -2.31 -25.89
N SER A 316 9.98 -2.33 -25.99
CA SER A 316 10.97 -1.38 -25.41
C SER A 316 10.91 -0.97 -23.91
N LEU A 317 10.05 -1.54 -23.07
CA LEU A 317 9.85 -1.10 -21.69
C LEU A 317 10.43 -2.10 -20.67
N LYS A 318 11.72 -1.97 -20.38
CA LYS A 318 12.39 -2.64 -19.23
C LYS A 318 11.98 -1.95 -17.92
N LYS A 319 10.70 -2.10 -17.54
CA LYS A 319 10.02 -1.26 -16.55
C LYS A 319 10.72 -1.19 -15.19
N LEU A 320 10.92 -2.30 -14.46
CA LEU A 320 11.66 -2.22 -13.20
C LEU A 320 13.15 -1.85 -13.41
N PRO A 321 13.63 -0.73 -12.82
CA PRO A 321 15.04 -0.35 -12.86
C PRO A 321 15.88 -1.32 -12.04
N PHE A 322 17.19 -1.38 -12.28
CA PHE A 322 18.06 -2.28 -11.51
C PHE A 322 18.18 -1.86 -10.04
N THR A 323 18.42 -0.57 -9.81
CA THR A 323 18.51 0.09 -8.51
C THR A 323 17.31 1.04 -8.36
N ALA A 324 16.80 1.23 -7.13
CA ALA A 324 15.61 2.04 -6.90
C ALA A 324 15.86 3.54 -7.20
N ILE A 325 14.87 4.20 -7.78
CA ILE A 325 14.90 5.66 -7.97
C ILE A 325 14.88 6.32 -6.57
N LYS A 326 15.87 7.18 -6.29
CA LYS A 326 16.05 7.78 -4.96
C LYS A 326 14.92 8.73 -4.60
N ASP A 327 14.49 9.55 -5.56
CA ASP A 327 13.39 10.49 -5.39
C ASP A 327 12.08 9.80 -5.76
N LYS A 328 11.20 9.58 -4.77
CA LYS A 328 9.86 9.02 -5.01
C LYS A 328 8.96 10.00 -5.77
N THR A 329 9.23 11.31 -5.72
CA THR A 329 8.32 12.36 -6.22
C THR A 329 8.40 12.60 -7.72
N THR A 330 9.45 12.09 -8.39
CA THR A 330 9.57 12.18 -9.86
C THR A 330 8.74 11.13 -10.61
N ILE A 331 8.17 10.15 -9.90
CA ILE A 331 7.43 9.03 -10.48
C ILE A 331 5.96 9.42 -10.59
N GLY A 332 5.47 9.62 -11.81
CA GLY A 332 4.08 9.96 -12.07
C GLY A 332 3.13 8.78 -11.82
N GLU A 333 1.84 9.04 -11.58
CA GLU A 333 0.84 8.02 -11.22
C GLU A 333 0.72 6.90 -12.27
N GLY A 334 0.66 7.25 -13.56
CA GLY A 334 0.67 6.26 -14.66
C GLY A 334 1.99 5.48 -14.81
N GLU A 335 3.12 6.05 -14.36
CA GLU A 335 4.39 5.30 -14.27
C GLU A 335 4.31 4.33 -13.09
N LEU A 336 3.95 4.81 -11.89
CA LEU A 336 3.81 4.03 -10.67
C LEU A 336 2.95 2.79 -10.90
N LEU A 337 1.77 2.99 -11.48
CA LEU A 337 0.82 1.93 -11.83
C LEU A 337 1.41 0.94 -12.83
N THR A 338 1.73 1.40 -14.04
CA THR A 338 2.05 0.49 -15.15
C THR A 338 3.46 -0.13 -15.05
N THR A 339 4.35 0.43 -14.22
CA THR A 339 5.76 -0.01 -14.08
C THR A 339 5.99 -0.93 -12.89
N TYR A 340 5.30 -0.69 -11.77
CA TYR A 340 5.60 -1.36 -10.51
C TYR A 340 4.46 -2.27 -10.02
N PHE A 341 3.19 -1.91 -10.26
CA PHE A 341 2.03 -2.68 -9.80
C PHE A 341 1.42 -3.60 -10.87
N ASP A 342 1.09 -3.03 -12.03
CA ASP A 342 0.43 -3.72 -13.15
C ASP A 342 1.06 -5.08 -13.52
N PRO A 343 2.40 -5.24 -13.61
CA PRO A 343 3.00 -6.52 -13.98
C PRO A 343 2.66 -7.68 -13.03
N ILE A 344 2.43 -7.38 -11.75
CA ILE A 344 2.01 -8.39 -10.75
C ILE A 344 0.48 -8.46 -10.68
N LEU A 345 -0.21 -7.30 -10.59
CA LEU A 345 -1.67 -7.27 -10.41
C LEU A 345 -2.42 -7.87 -11.59
N ALA A 346 -2.01 -7.58 -12.83
CA ALA A 346 -2.66 -8.13 -14.02
C ALA A 346 -2.48 -9.65 -14.19
N ASN A 347 -1.47 -10.25 -13.54
CA ASN A 347 -1.28 -11.70 -13.57
C ASN A 347 -2.06 -12.44 -12.47
N ILE A 348 -2.43 -11.78 -11.37
CA ILE A 348 -3.14 -12.42 -10.24
C ILE A 348 -4.64 -12.06 -10.16
N LEU A 349 -5.05 -10.93 -10.72
CA LEU A 349 -6.44 -10.42 -10.72
C LEU A 349 -7.12 -10.46 -12.10
N ALA A 350 -6.46 -11.01 -13.12
CA ALA A 350 -7.00 -11.13 -14.47
C ALA A 350 -6.46 -12.39 -15.17
N ASN A 351 -7.26 -12.92 -16.08
CA ASN A 351 -6.92 -14.03 -16.98
C ASN A 351 -7.77 -13.87 -18.26
N PRO A 352 -7.18 -13.49 -19.41
CA PRO A 352 -7.90 -13.34 -20.66
C PRO A 352 -8.62 -14.60 -21.12
N ASP A 353 -8.09 -15.79 -20.81
CA ASP A 353 -8.69 -17.07 -21.22
C ASP A 353 -9.98 -17.37 -20.44
N GLU A 354 -10.05 -16.96 -19.16
CA GLU A 354 -11.28 -16.94 -18.36
C GLU A 354 -12.17 -15.71 -18.63
N ASN A 355 -11.78 -14.88 -19.61
CA ASN A 355 -12.44 -13.63 -19.99
C ASN A 355 -12.52 -12.62 -18.84
N VAL A 356 -11.48 -12.49 -17.99
CA VAL A 356 -11.40 -11.47 -16.94
C VAL A 356 -10.21 -10.54 -17.18
N LEU A 357 -10.44 -9.24 -17.12
CA LEU A 357 -9.47 -8.20 -17.48
C LEU A 357 -9.37 -7.11 -16.41
N LEU A 358 -8.14 -6.81 -15.98
CA LEU A 358 -7.78 -5.61 -15.19
C LEU A 358 -7.52 -4.43 -16.15
N ARG A 359 -8.05 -3.25 -15.84
CA ARG A 359 -7.95 -2.05 -16.68
C ARG A 359 -7.67 -0.79 -15.86
N TRP A 360 -6.56 -0.11 -16.14
CA TRP A 360 -6.22 1.23 -15.61
C TRP A 360 -6.83 2.32 -16.49
N ALA A 361 -8.16 2.41 -16.51
CA ALA A 361 -8.89 3.12 -17.56
C ALA A 361 -9.47 4.48 -17.13
N ASN A 362 -9.72 4.72 -15.84
CA ASN A 362 -10.46 5.90 -15.34
C ASN A 362 -11.74 6.17 -16.16
N VAL A 363 -12.60 5.14 -16.23
CA VAL A 363 -13.91 5.15 -16.90
C VAL A 363 -14.98 4.74 -15.91
N THR A 364 -16.24 5.08 -16.21
CA THR A 364 -17.39 4.49 -15.53
C THR A 364 -17.55 3.02 -15.94
N CYS A 365 -18.15 2.22 -15.07
CA CYS A 365 -18.73 0.93 -15.43
C CYS A 365 -20.09 0.77 -14.74
N ASP A 366 -20.72 -0.40 -14.91
CA ASP A 366 -21.96 -0.82 -14.25
C ASP A 366 -22.18 -0.19 -12.86
N ALA A 367 -21.41 -0.61 -11.86
CA ALA A 367 -21.65 -0.34 -10.45
C ALA A 367 -20.90 0.87 -9.89
N THR A 368 -20.60 1.86 -10.75
CA THR A 368 -19.90 3.10 -10.33
C THR A 368 -20.74 4.36 -10.52
N GLY A 369 -21.84 4.28 -11.26
CA GLY A 369 -22.57 5.46 -11.75
C GLY A 369 -21.64 6.40 -12.52
N ASP A 370 -21.79 7.72 -12.31
CA ASP A 370 -20.94 8.74 -12.95
C ASP A 370 -19.49 8.78 -12.43
N LYS A 371 -19.20 8.09 -11.31
CA LYS A 371 -17.87 8.08 -10.68
C LYS A 371 -16.96 7.09 -11.42
N ARG A 372 -15.64 7.31 -11.33
CA ARG A 372 -14.63 6.56 -12.11
C ARG A 372 -13.49 6.09 -11.21
N PRO A 373 -13.33 4.78 -10.96
CA PRO A 373 -12.16 4.25 -10.27
C PRO A 373 -10.93 4.28 -11.18
N ASP A 374 -9.74 4.43 -10.60
CA ASP A 374 -8.48 4.40 -11.36
C ASP A 374 -8.30 3.03 -12.06
N ALA A 375 -8.74 1.95 -11.40
CA ALA A 375 -8.77 0.60 -11.94
C ALA A 375 -10.14 -0.10 -11.82
N THR A 376 -10.46 -0.90 -12.84
CA THR A 376 -11.59 -1.84 -12.83
C THR A 376 -11.11 -3.23 -13.23
N ILE A 377 -11.57 -4.26 -12.51
CA ILE A 377 -11.51 -5.66 -12.90
C ILE A 377 -12.90 -6.02 -13.43
N SER A 378 -13.00 -6.48 -14.68
CA SER A 378 -14.28 -6.78 -15.33
C SER A 378 -14.24 -8.10 -16.08
N LYS A 379 -15.38 -8.78 -16.16
CA LYS A 379 -15.58 -9.90 -17.09
C LYS A 379 -15.87 -9.35 -18.50
N LEU A 380 -15.32 -9.99 -19.53
CA LEU A 380 -15.65 -9.77 -20.93
C LEU A 380 -16.80 -10.70 -21.32
N MET A 381 -17.84 -10.15 -21.94
CA MET A 381 -19.03 -10.90 -22.39
C MET A 381 -19.44 -10.41 -23.78
N GLN A 382 -19.49 -11.33 -24.77
CA GLN A 382 -19.89 -11.01 -26.15
C GLN A 382 -19.17 -9.78 -26.74
N MET A 383 -17.84 -9.74 -26.62
CA MET A 383 -16.97 -8.63 -27.06
C MET A 383 -17.17 -7.28 -26.33
N SER A 384 -17.99 -7.24 -25.28
CA SER A 384 -18.27 -6.07 -24.44
C SER A 384 -17.77 -6.28 -23.01
N PHE A 385 -17.62 -5.20 -22.24
CA PHE A 385 -17.37 -5.30 -20.80
C PHE A 385 -18.70 -5.60 -20.09
N GLY A 386 -18.78 -6.78 -19.47
CA GLY A 386 -19.84 -7.17 -18.56
C GLY A 386 -19.47 -6.87 -17.11
N PRO A 387 -19.98 -7.66 -16.15
CA PRO A 387 -19.83 -7.43 -14.71
C PRO A 387 -18.44 -6.99 -14.25
N SER A 388 -18.38 -5.89 -13.50
CA SER A 388 -17.24 -5.62 -12.62
C SER A 388 -17.16 -6.69 -11.52
N LEU A 389 -15.93 -7.03 -11.13
CA LEU A 389 -15.62 -8.00 -10.07
C LEU A 389 -14.82 -7.36 -8.94
N GLY A 390 -14.20 -6.22 -9.20
CA GLY A 390 -13.34 -5.51 -8.27
C GLY A 390 -12.76 -4.23 -8.82
N PHE A 391 -12.13 -3.46 -7.95
CA PHE A 391 -11.77 -2.07 -8.20
C PHE A 391 -10.40 -1.69 -7.62
N GLY A 392 -9.86 -0.57 -8.08
CA GLY A 392 -8.68 0.03 -7.47
C GLY A 392 -8.64 1.54 -7.55
N GLU A 393 -8.04 2.15 -6.54
CA GLU A 393 -7.66 3.56 -6.47
C GLU A 393 -6.15 3.63 -6.17
N ALA A 394 -5.45 4.61 -6.73
CA ALA A 394 -4.00 4.69 -6.61
C ALA A 394 -3.48 6.11 -6.58
N LYS A 395 -2.67 6.46 -5.58
CA LYS A 395 -2.11 7.82 -5.44
C LYS A 395 -0.61 7.77 -5.20
N VAL A 396 0.14 8.67 -5.84
CA VAL A 396 1.60 8.81 -5.62
C VAL A 396 1.90 9.25 -4.18
N ALA A 397 2.98 8.72 -3.59
CA ALA A 397 3.39 9.12 -2.24
C ALA A 397 3.99 10.54 -2.26
N GLN A 398 3.31 11.48 -1.63
CA GLN A 398 3.74 12.87 -1.49
C GLN A 398 4.64 13.08 -0.26
N PRO A 399 5.47 14.15 -0.20
CA PRO A 399 6.27 14.48 0.98
C PRO A 399 5.46 14.68 2.28
N THR A 400 4.17 14.99 2.15
CA THR A 400 3.20 14.99 3.24
C THR A 400 1.99 14.15 2.82
N CYS A 401 1.66 13.11 3.58
CA CYS A 401 0.51 12.24 3.32
C CYS A 401 -0.82 13.03 3.33
N ASP A 402 -1.58 12.99 2.23
CA ASP A 402 -2.90 13.60 2.16
C ASP A 402 -3.98 12.60 2.63
N LYS A 403 -4.14 12.51 3.95
CA LYS A 403 -5.10 11.60 4.60
C LYS A 403 -6.52 11.81 4.09
N TYR A 404 -6.93 13.05 3.82
CA TYR A 404 -8.26 13.37 3.31
C TYR A 404 -8.52 12.65 1.98
N MET A 405 -7.60 12.77 1.01
CA MET A 405 -7.76 12.13 -0.30
C MET A 405 -7.76 10.61 -0.17
N LEU A 406 -6.86 10.03 0.63
CA LEU A 406 -6.76 8.57 0.79
C LEU A 406 -7.98 7.97 1.52
N CYS A 407 -8.56 8.69 2.49
CA CYS A 407 -9.81 8.31 3.14
C CYS A 407 -11.02 8.45 2.19
N LEU A 408 -11.05 9.49 1.35
CA LEU A 408 -12.08 9.68 0.32
C LEU A 408 -12.02 8.57 -0.73
N ASP A 409 -10.83 8.23 -1.22
CA ASP A 409 -10.62 7.17 -2.20
C ASP A 409 -10.95 5.79 -1.63
N LEU A 410 -10.60 5.51 -0.36
CA LEU A 410 -11.10 4.31 0.33
C LEU A 410 -12.63 4.29 0.46
N THR A 411 -13.26 5.43 0.74
CA THR A 411 -14.73 5.53 0.86
C THR A 411 -15.42 5.29 -0.50
N ARG A 412 -14.84 5.80 -1.59
CA ARG A 412 -15.27 5.53 -2.97
C ARG A 412 -15.12 4.04 -3.30
N LEU A 413 -13.95 3.48 -3.04
CA LEU A 413 -13.59 2.08 -3.30
C LEU A 413 -14.52 1.09 -2.55
N ALA A 414 -14.79 1.36 -1.27
CA ALA A 414 -15.74 0.61 -0.45
C ALA A 414 -17.16 0.63 -1.04
N THR A 415 -17.60 1.81 -1.50
CA THR A 415 -18.91 2.00 -2.12
C THR A 415 -19.02 1.18 -3.41
N PHE A 416 -18.05 1.28 -4.32
CA PHE A 416 -18.03 0.49 -5.56
C PHE A 416 -18.04 -1.02 -5.30
N ALA A 417 -17.23 -1.48 -4.33
CA ALA A 417 -17.13 -2.89 -3.96
C ALA A 417 -18.44 -3.44 -3.36
N LYS A 418 -19.23 -2.60 -2.71
CA LYS A 418 -20.58 -2.92 -2.24
C LYS A 418 -21.58 -2.91 -3.40
N ASP A 419 -21.64 -1.83 -4.17
CA ASP A 419 -22.65 -1.65 -5.21
C ASP A 419 -22.50 -2.70 -6.34
N THR A 420 -21.28 -3.17 -6.65
CA THR A 420 -21.10 -4.29 -7.60
C THR A 420 -21.55 -5.65 -7.07
N ILE A 421 -21.47 -5.87 -5.74
CA ILE A 421 -22.07 -7.06 -5.12
C ILE A 421 -23.60 -7.02 -5.31
N ASP A 422 -24.19 -5.85 -5.13
CA ASP A 422 -25.64 -5.67 -5.23
C ASP A 422 -26.15 -5.72 -6.67
N GLU A 423 -25.45 -5.15 -7.64
CA GLU A 423 -25.83 -5.18 -9.06
C GLU A 423 -25.55 -6.54 -9.68
N ASN A 424 -24.29 -7.00 -9.63
CA ASN A 424 -23.83 -8.23 -10.28
C ASN A 424 -24.03 -9.51 -9.43
N LYS A 425 -24.71 -9.38 -8.28
CA LYS A 425 -25.08 -10.48 -7.37
C LYS A 425 -23.89 -11.33 -6.93
N LEU A 426 -22.74 -10.71 -6.64
CA LEU A 426 -21.49 -11.43 -6.37
C LEU A 426 -21.42 -12.02 -4.95
N ASN A 427 -20.65 -13.10 -4.75
CA ASN A 427 -20.31 -13.58 -3.39
C ASN A 427 -19.33 -12.65 -2.66
N ALA A 428 -18.53 -11.90 -3.42
CA ALA A 428 -17.56 -10.92 -2.95
C ALA A 428 -17.14 -9.95 -4.06
N SER A 429 -16.58 -8.81 -3.68
CA SER A 429 -15.79 -7.95 -4.58
C SER A 429 -14.42 -7.69 -3.96
N LEU A 430 -13.35 -7.81 -4.75
CA LEU A 430 -11.99 -7.48 -4.31
C LEU A 430 -11.70 -6.00 -4.60
N SER A 431 -10.96 -5.35 -3.73
CA SER A 431 -10.55 -3.97 -3.90
C SER A 431 -9.10 -3.75 -3.49
N PHE A 432 -8.42 -2.79 -4.10
CA PHE A 432 -7.08 -2.40 -3.67
C PHE A 432 -6.86 -0.89 -3.65
N LEU A 433 -6.15 -0.39 -2.64
CA LEU A 433 -5.72 1.00 -2.51
C LEU A 433 -4.19 1.06 -2.56
N ILE A 434 -3.66 1.76 -3.56
CA ILE A 434 -2.22 2.01 -3.73
C ILE A 434 -1.87 3.40 -3.19
N HIS A 435 -0.88 3.49 -2.30
CA HIS A 435 -0.25 4.75 -1.89
C HIS A 435 1.27 4.64 -1.99
N GLY A 436 1.85 5.34 -2.97
CA GLY A 436 3.24 5.13 -3.38
C GLY A 436 3.50 3.66 -3.70
N PHE A 437 4.49 3.06 -3.04
CA PHE A 437 4.84 1.66 -3.24
C PHE A 437 4.11 0.68 -2.30
N SER A 438 3.21 1.17 -1.45
CA SER A 438 2.37 0.31 -0.61
C SER A 438 1.01 0.06 -1.27
N VAL A 439 0.53 -1.18 -1.22
CA VAL A 439 -0.81 -1.58 -1.63
C VAL A 439 -1.53 -2.28 -0.48
N THR A 440 -2.78 -1.89 -0.25
CA THR A 440 -3.67 -2.53 0.72
C THR A 440 -4.81 -3.20 -0.05
N PHE A 441 -4.96 -4.50 0.13
CA PHE A 441 -6.02 -5.30 -0.48
C PHE A 441 -7.16 -5.51 0.52
N PHE A 442 -8.38 -5.42 0.00
CA PHE A 442 -9.62 -5.60 0.73
C PHE A 442 -10.51 -6.64 0.04
N ILE A 443 -11.30 -7.35 0.83
CA ILE A 443 -12.42 -8.15 0.32
C ILE A 443 -13.72 -7.60 0.91
N THR A 444 -14.67 -7.25 0.05
CA THR A 444 -16.01 -6.82 0.45
C THR A 444 -16.98 -7.97 0.24
N ARG A 445 -17.84 -8.26 1.23
CA ARG A 445 -18.84 -9.33 1.20
C ARG A 445 -20.10 -8.91 1.95
N LEU A 446 -21.28 -9.14 1.38
CA LEU A 446 -22.54 -9.15 2.13
C LEU A 446 -22.52 -10.37 3.07
N ARG A 447 -22.67 -10.14 4.38
CA ARG A 447 -22.48 -11.19 5.42
C ARG A 447 -23.70 -11.49 6.26
N HIS A 448 -24.60 -10.52 6.39
CA HIS A 448 -25.88 -10.63 7.06
C HIS A 448 -26.87 -9.65 6.40
N ASP A 449 -28.15 -9.73 6.75
CA ASP A 449 -29.16 -8.75 6.32
C ASP A 449 -28.70 -7.32 6.63
N GLY A 450 -28.48 -6.51 5.59
CA GLY A 450 -28.00 -5.13 5.69
C GLY A 450 -26.58 -4.95 6.25
N ILE A 451 -25.70 -5.96 6.23
CA ILE A 451 -24.32 -5.85 6.74
C ILE A 451 -23.29 -6.33 5.71
N TYR A 452 -22.58 -5.37 5.11
CA TYR A 452 -21.43 -5.62 4.25
C TYR A 452 -20.16 -5.48 5.09
N ILE A 453 -19.33 -6.52 5.10
CA ILE A 453 -17.97 -6.40 5.66
C ILE A 453 -17.03 -6.03 4.53
N MET A 454 -16.29 -4.93 4.69
CA MET A 454 -15.07 -4.66 3.92
C MET A 454 -13.87 -4.95 4.82
N GLN A 455 -13.13 -6.01 4.53
CA GLN A 455 -12.03 -6.47 5.39
C GLN A 455 -10.67 -6.27 4.72
N GLU A 456 -9.72 -5.66 5.43
CA GLU A 456 -8.31 -5.66 5.02
C GLU A 456 -7.78 -7.11 5.03
N ILE A 457 -7.34 -7.62 3.89
CA ILE A 457 -6.79 -8.98 3.77
C ILE A 457 -5.27 -9.01 3.67
N ALA A 458 -4.65 -7.93 3.18
CA ALA A 458 -3.20 -7.81 3.06
C ALA A 458 -2.76 -6.35 2.88
N HIS A 459 -1.72 -5.92 3.61
CA HIS A 459 -0.92 -4.75 3.28
C HIS A 459 0.49 -5.19 2.84
N MET A 460 0.94 -4.76 1.66
CA MET A 460 2.23 -5.14 1.07
C MET A 460 2.94 -3.94 0.45
N THR A 461 4.27 -3.90 0.56
CA THR A 461 5.10 -2.92 -0.17
C THR A 461 5.72 -3.62 -1.37
N PHE A 462 5.47 -3.10 -2.57
CA PHE A 462 5.97 -3.62 -3.84
C PHE A 462 7.39 -3.10 -4.13
N PRO A 463 8.21 -3.85 -4.88
CA PRO A 463 9.62 -3.53 -5.08
C PRO A 463 9.81 -2.38 -6.08
N ARG A 464 10.69 -1.43 -5.75
CA ARG A 464 11.02 -0.29 -6.62
C ARG A 464 12.11 -0.60 -7.66
N SER A 465 12.66 -1.81 -7.62
CA SER A 465 13.80 -2.22 -8.44
C SER A 465 13.99 -3.74 -8.49
N ILE A 466 14.89 -4.23 -9.34
CA ILE A 466 15.31 -5.64 -9.36
C ILE A 466 16.05 -6.04 -8.07
N GLU A 467 16.87 -5.14 -7.51
CA GLU A 467 17.53 -5.34 -6.20
C GLU A 467 16.48 -5.55 -5.08
N GLU A 468 15.41 -4.75 -5.07
CA GLU A 468 14.33 -4.88 -4.08
C GLU A 468 13.42 -6.09 -4.36
N LEU A 469 13.20 -6.44 -5.64
CA LEU A 469 12.42 -7.61 -6.04
C LEU A 469 13.04 -8.92 -5.49
N ALA A 470 14.37 -9.01 -5.39
CA ALA A 470 15.04 -10.13 -4.71
C ALA A 470 14.63 -10.26 -3.23
N THR A 471 14.39 -9.14 -2.52
CA THR A 471 13.90 -9.14 -1.13
C THR A 471 12.38 -9.34 -1.04
N PHE A 472 11.64 -8.91 -2.05
CA PHE A 472 10.19 -9.10 -2.14
C PHE A 472 9.80 -10.57 -2.30
N ILE A 473 10.64 -11.40 -2.91
CA ILE A 473 10.45 -12.86 -3.12
C ILE A 473 10.75 -13.63 -1.81
N SER A 474 9.97 -13.32 -0.79
CA SER A 474 9.95 -14.02 0.50
C SER A 474 8.74 -14.95 0.61
N MET A 475 8.87 -16.06 1.35
CA MET A 475 7.73 -16.98 1.60
C MET A 475 6.48 -16.25 2.12
N LYS A 476 6.64 -15.20 2.94
CA LYS A 476 5.54 -14.35 3.42
C LYS A 476 4.78 -13.70 2.26
N ASN A 477 5.51 -13.00 1.37
CA ASN A 477 4.89 -12.24 0.29
C ASN A 477 4.31 -13.17 -0.79
N LEU A 478 5.01 -14.24 -1.15
CA LEU A 478 4.54 -15.22 -2.13
C LEU A 478 3.27 -15.93 -1.64
N LYS A 479 3.23 -16.34 -0.36
CA LYS A 479 2.02 -16.92 0.24
C LYS A 479 0.88 -15.90 0.34
N MET A 480 1.19 -14.61 0.53
CA MET A 480 0.15 -13.57 0.53
C MET A 480 -0.42 -13.31 -0.87
N LEU A 481 0.43 -13.22 -1.90
CA LEU A 481 -0.01 -13.11 -3.29
C LEU A 481 -0.89 -14.32 -3.67
N LEU A 482 -0.46 -15.55 -3.39
CA LEU A 482 -1.26 -16.76 -3.60
C LEU A 482 -2.64 -16.71 -2.92
N LYS A 483 -2.70 -16.19 -1.69
CA LYS A 483 -3.97 -16.00 -0.97
C LYS A 483 -4.86 -14.97 -1.64
N ILE A 484 -4.31 -13.86 -2.11
CA ILE A 484 -5.05 -12.82 -2.85
C ILE A 484 -5.60 -13.41 -4.17
N THR A 485 -4.77 -14.14 -4.92
CA THR A 485 -5.17 -14.86 -6.13
C THR A 485 -6.31 -15.84 -5.84
N ASP A 486 -6.15 -16.73 -4.86
CA ASP A 486 -7.18 -17.73 -4.51
C ASP A 486 -8.49 -17.09 -4.05
N VAL A 487 -8.44 -16.04 -3.22
CA VAL A 487 -9.61 -15.29 -2.76
C VAL A 487 -10.35 -14.65 -3.92
N PHE A 488 -9.62 -14.01 -4.84
CA PHE A 488 -10.21 -13.39 -6.02
C PHE A 488 -10.96 -14.42 -6.86
N TRP A 489 -10.27 -15.43 -7.37
CA TRP A 489 -10.88 -16.42 -8.29
C TRP A 489 -11.95 -17.30 -7.63
N ARG A 490 -11.88 -17.53 -6.31
CA ARG A 490 -12.86 -18.34 -5.58
C ARG A 490 -14.11 -17.56 -5.14
N LEU A 491 -13.99 -16.28 -4.80
CA LEU A 491 -15.08 -15.49 -4.19
C LEU A 491 -15.60 -14.34 -5.08
N CYS A 492 -14.79 -13.76 -5.96
CA CYS A 492 -15.22 -12.65 -6.84
C CYS A 492 -15.94 -13.18 -8.09
N LYS A 493 -17.01 -13.93 -7.85
CA LYS A 493 -17.90 -14.57 -8.84
C LYS A 493 -19.38 -14.37 -8.43
N PRO A 494 -20.34 -14.49 -9.38
CA PRO A 494 -21.77 -14.51 -9.06
C PRO A 494 -22.14 -15.50 -7.95
N CYS A 495 -23.11 -15.12 -7.12
CA CYS A 495 -23.63 -15.92 -6.02
C CYS A 495 -24.49 -17.05 -6.56
N ASP A 496 -24.29 -18.24 -6.00
CA ASP A 496 -25.08 -19.43 -6.34
C ASP A 496 -26.55 -19.30 -5.82
N ASN A 497 -26.86 -18.24 -5.05
CA ASN A 497 -28.19 -17.81 -4.63
C ASN A 497 -28.34 -16.28 -4.71
N GLU A 498 -28.64 -15.75 -5.91
CA GLU A 498 -28.85 -14.32 -6.13
C GLU A 498 -29.97 -13.70 -5.27
N GLU A 499 -31.02 -14.48 -4.95
CA GLU A 499 -32.16 -13.99 -4.18
C GLU A 499 -31.77 -13.63 -2.74
N LEU A 500 -30.75 -14.30 -2.18
CA LEU A 500 -30.17 -13.92 -0.89
C LEU A 500 -29.51 -12.54 -0.97
N ILE A 501 -28.82 -12.22 -2.07
CA ILE A 501 -28.23 -10.89 -2.28
C ILE A 501 -29.33 -9.83 -2.49
N LYS A 502 -30.40 -10.17 -3.23
CA LYS A 502 -31.55 -9.27 -3.45
C LYS A 502 -32.33 -8.98 -2.16
N ALA A 503 -32.49 -9.97 -1.28
CA ALA A 503 -33.24 -9.84 -0.02
C ALA A 503 -32.43 -9.17 1.09
N ASN A 504 -31.16 -9.54 1.25
CA ASN A 504 -30.29 -9.02 2.32
C ASN A 504 -29.58 -7.72 1.95
N GLY A 505 -29.57 -7.35 0.66
CA GLY A 505 -28.92 -6.15 0.17
C GLY A 505 -29.58 -4.86 0.63
N ARG A 506 -28.84 -3.75 0.59
CA ARG A 506 -29.30 -2.40 0.98
C ARG A 506 -28.67 -1.33 0.09
N ALA A 507 -29.41 -0.24 -0.13
CA ALA A 507 -28.92 0.87 -0.94
C ALA A 507 -27.71 1.56 -0.27
N THR A 508 -26.75 2.01 -1.08
CA THR A 508 -25.74 2.98 -0.65
C THR A 508 -26.42 4.30 -0.29
N HIS A 509 -25.95 4.97 0.76
CA HIS A 509 -26.51 6.26 1.18
C HIS A 509 -26.35 7.32 0.06
N PRO A 510 -27.43 7.82 -0.55
CA PRO A 510 -27.37 8.54 -1.83
C PRO A 510 -26.55 9.83 -1.74
N SER A 511 -26.63 10.50 -0.59
CA SER A 511 -25.95 11.77 -0.32
C SER A 511 -24.69 11.60 0.54
N LEU A 512 -24.05 10.41 0.55
CA LEU A 512 -22.90 10.13 1.44
C LEU A 512 -21.79 11.20 1.36
N HIS A 513 -21.49 11.69 0.17
CA HIS A 513 -20.44 12.68 -0.03
C HIS A 513 -20.80 14.09 0.45
N SER A 514 -22.08 14.44 0.61
CA SER A 514 -22.48 15.74 1.17
C SER A 514 -22.49 15.78 2.70
N LEU A 515 -22.31 14.62 3.35
CA LEU A 515 -22.12 14.51 4.80
C LEU A 515 -20.65 14.68 5.22
N ILE A 516 -19.74 14.89 4.27
CA ILE A 516 -18.30 15.09 4.52
C ILE A 516 -18.03 16.58 4.78
N ASP A 517 -17.30 16.87 5.86
CA ASP A 517 -16.72 18.19 6.13
C ASP A 517 -15.63 18.49 5.07
N ILE A 518 -15.87 19.52 4.26
CA ILE A 518 -14.98 19.94 3.15
C ILE A 518 -13.62 20.48 3.64
N SER A 519 -13.49 20.82 4.92
CA SER A 519 -12.25 21.33 5.47
C SER A 519 -11.21 20.21 5.58
N LYS A 520 -10.01 20.44 5.07
CA LYS A 520 -8.90 19.47 5.11
C LYS A 520 -7.90 19.87 6.19
N ASP A 521 -7.53 18.97 7.08
CA ASP A 521 -6.41 19.20 8.00
C ASP A 521 -5.53 17.96 8.19
N ARG A 522 -4.29 18.08 7.69
CA ARG A 522 -3.25 17.05 7.75
C ARG A 522 -2.82 16.70 9.18
N ARG A 523 -3.09 17.57 10.16
CA ARG A 523 -2.83 17.33 11.59
C ARG A 523 -3.88 16.44 12.25
N ARG A 524 -5.06 16.26 11.64
CA ARG A 524 -6.09 15.34 12.18
C ARG A 524 -5.52 13.95 12.35
N LEU A 525 -5.74 13.36 13.51
CA LEU A 525 -5.53 11.94 13.73
C LEU A 525 -6.50 11.16 12.84
N CYS A 526 -6.02 10.03 12.33
CA CYS A 526 -6.77 9.09 11.50
C CYS A 526 -6.42 7.71 12.04
N SER A 527 -7.43 6.85 12.25
CA SER A 527 -7.20 5.50 12.77
C SER A 527 -6.57 4.57 11.71
N LEU A 528 -6.72 4.91 10.42
CA LEU A 528 -6.20 4.14 9.29
C LEU A 528 -4.74 4.51 8.98
N ARG A 529 -3.92 3.49 8.74
CA ARG A 529 -2.53 3.64 8.32
C ARG A 529 -2.40 3.53 6.81
N PHE A 530 -2.08 4.64 6.16
CA PHE A 530 -1.59 4.64 4.78
C PHE A 530 -0.05 4.58 4.77
N GLY A 531 0.54 3.48 4.29
CA GLY A 531 2.00 3.30 4.21
C GLY A 531 2.68 4.24 3.21
N SER A 532 3.98 4.51 3.35
CA SER A 532 4.71 5.53 2.56
C SER A 532 6.12 5.13 2.13
#